data_AF-A0A8T8W9U9-F1
#
_entry.id   AF-A0A8T8W9U9-F1
#
_cell.length_a   1.000
_cell.length_b   1.000
_cell.length_c   1.000
_cell.angle_alpha   90.00
_cell.angle_beta   90.00
_cell.angle_gamma   90.00
#
_symmetry.space_group_name_H-M   'P 1'
#
loop_
_entity.id
_entity.type
_entity.pdbx_description
1 polymer ?
#
loop_
_entity_poly.entity_id
_entity_poly.type
_entity_poly.pdbx_seq_one_letter_code
_entity_poly.pdbx_strand_id
1 'polypeptide(L)'
;MSNDARDPPAAGGDGARTGLGGPVAVAGAVVRAVRAADATFVAGSLAYYSGVATLPVAVLAAALVTHAGDGVVASGAVTAGGELLTPRGRTFLRGSIGDVSRRRGIVVVAGALACFSVVQLFRGLDRAFAAVYGVEKRGVRSRVRDTLFALAVGGLGVLAVLLAAGALSLYTNESLVRAAVPLAVLLLSTVGLFPLFYALPATPVSRAEVLPGTLVAAVGWTVTGAVLGAYADAGVGVGIYGSFGGLLVLVAWFYAANLLVLVGAATNAVLAGHV
;
A
#
# COMPACT_ATOMS: atom_id res chain seq x y z
N MET A 1 -14.33 73.49 8.18
CA MET A 1 -14.87 72.30 7.49
C MET A 1 -13.67 71.44 7.10
N SER A 2 -13.17 70.63 8.04
CA SER A 2 -13.51 69.21 8.25
C SER A 2 -12.83 68.31 7.21
N ASN A 3 -11.83 67.53 7.62
CA ASN A 3 -12.08 66.09 7.78
C ASN A 3 -11.02 65.45 8.67
N ASP A 4 -11.51 64.74 9.67
CA ASP A 4 -10.80 63.97 10.67
C ASP A 4 -10.07 62.77 10.08
N ALA A 5 -9.03 62.38 10.82
CA ALA A 5 -8.40 61.07 10.78
C ALA A 5 -9.42 59.92 10.79
N ARG A 6 -9.26 58.96 9.89
CA ARG A 6 -9.68 57.57 10.11
C ARG A 6 -8.63 56.63 9.53
N ASP A 7 -7.83 56.07 10.43
CA ASP A 7 -7.13 54.83 10.20
C ASP A 7 -8.14 53.74 9.78
N PRO A 8 -7.78 52.86 8.83
CA PRO A 8 -8.60 51.69 8.52
C PRO A 8 -8.60 50.73 9.73
N PRO A 9 -9.76 50.16 10.10
CA PRO A 9 -9.80 49.17 11.16
C PRO A 9 -9.00 47.94 10.74
N ALA A 10 -8.09 47.54 11.62
CA ALA A 10 -7.46 46.23 11.60
C ALA A 10 -8.56 45.16 11.52
N ALA A 11 -8.68 44.51 10.37
CA ALA A 11 -9.54 43.36 10.20
C ALA A 11 -8.93 42.21 11.01
N GLY A 12 -9.33 42.14 12.27
CA GLY A 12 -9.29 40.94 13.08
C GLY A 12 -10.07 39.84 12.34
N GLY A 13 -9.31 38.91 11.77
CA GLY A 13 -9.79 37.66 11.19
C GLY A 13 -9.20 36.46 11.93
N ASP A 14 -9.00 36.59 13.25
CA ASP A 14 -8.88 35.44 14.15
C ASP A 14 -10.26 34.79 14.26
N GLY A 15 -10.55 33.80 13.41
CA GLY A 15 -11.90 33.22 13.39
C GLY A 15 -12.14 31.94 12.60
N ALA A 16 -11.13 31.34 11.97
CA ALA A 16 -11.28 30.05 11.28
C ALA A 16 -10.29 28.99 11.76
N ARG A 17 -9.91 29.04 13.04
CA ARG A 17 -9.50 27.82 13.75
C ARG A 17 -10.78 27.05 14.05
N THR A 18 -11.35 26.38 13.06
CA THR A 18 -12.39 25.37 13.28
C THR A 18 -11.76 24.27 14.13
N GLY A 19 -11.91 24.42 15.44
CA GLY A 19 -11.56 23.39 16.39
C GLY A 19 -12.35 22.15 16.04
N LEU A 20 -11.68 21.14 15.49
CA LEU A 20 -12.11 19.76 15.64
C LEU A 20 -11.94 19.45 17.14
N GLY A 21 -12.86 19.97 17.98
CA GLY A 21 -12.69 20.06 19.44
C GLY A 21 -12.68 18.72 20.17
N GLY A 22 -12.71 17.60 19.44
CA GLY A 22 -12.56 16.27 20.01
C GLY A 22 -12.29 15.20 18.95
N PRO A 23 -11.78 14.03 19.36
CA PRO A 23 -11.45 12.92 18.46
C PRO A 23 -12.64 12.44 17.62
N VAL A 24 -13.87 12.58 18.13
CA VAL A 24 -15.10 12.25 17.39
C VAL A 24 -15.34 13.20 16.21
N ALA A 25 -15.02 14.48 16.36
CA ALA A 25 -15.15 15.46 15.28
C ALA A 25 -14.15 15.16 14.15
N VAL A 26 -12.91 14.81 14.52
CA VAL A 26 -11.87 14.37 13.58
C VAL A 26 -12.31 13.11 12.84
N ALA A 27 -12.75 12.07 13.57
CA ALA A 27 -13.23 10.83 12.95
C ALA A 27 -14.41 11.08 11.99
N GLY A 28 -15.37 11.94 12.40
CA GLY A 28 -16.47 12.35 11.53
C GLY A 28 -16.01 13.09 10.27
N ALA A 29 -15.00 13.95 10.38
CA ALA A 29 -14.40 14.65 9.24
C ALA A 29 -13.69 13.68 8.29
N VAL A 30 -12.91 12.72 8.82
CA VAL A 30 -12.26 11.68 8.02
C VAL A 30 -13.29 10.84 7.27
N VAL A 31 -14.37 10.42 7.93
CA VAL A 31 -15.44 9.66 7.27
C VAL A 31 -16.10 10.48 6.14
N ARG A 32 -16.31 11.78 6.34
CA ARG A 32 -16.84 12.66 5.28
C ARG A 32 -15.87 12.77 4.11
N ALA A 33 -14.58 12.96 4.36
CA ALA A 33 -13.56 13.03 3.31
C ALA A 33 -13.45 11.73 2.51
N VAL A 34 -13.45 10.57 3.20
CA VAL A 34 -13.44 9.23 2.57
C VAL A 34 -14.67 9.03 1.68
N ARG A 35 -15.85 9.48 2.11
CA ARG A 35 -17.09 9.40 1.32
C ARG A 35 -17.08 10.37 0.14
N ALA A 36 -16.64 11.60 0.34
CA ALA A 36 -16.58 12.61 -0.71
C ALA A 36 -15.62 12.22 -1.84
N ALA A 37 -14.58 11.45 -1.53
CA ALA A 37 -13.63 10.93 -2.51
C ALA A 37 -14.03 9.58 -3.15
N ASP A 38 -15.24 9.06 -2.86
CA ASP A 38 -15.69 7.73 -3.28
C ASP A 38 -14.65 6.63 -3.00
N ALA A 39 -13.97 6.73 -1.84
CA ALA A 39 -12.77 5.95 -1.57
C ALA A 39 -13.00 4.43 -1.62
N THR A 40 -14.19 3.94 -1.28
CA THR A 40 -14.54 2.51 -1.40
C THR A 40 -14.57 2.06 -2.85
N PHE A 41 -15.22 2.82 -3.74
CA PHE A 41 -15.23 2.53 -5.17
C PHE A 41 -13.83 2.60 -5.77
N VAL A 42 -13.07 3.64 -5.43
CA VAL A 42 -11.70 3.83 -5.90
C VAL A 42 -10.79 2.70 -5.40
N ALA A 43 -10.88 2.31 -4.13
CA ALA A 43 -10.16 1.15 -3.58
C ALA A 43 -10.49 -0.15 -4.31
N GLY A 44 -11.75 -0.36 -4.71
CA GLY A 44 -12.16 -1.48 -5.55
C GLY A 44 -11.46 -1.51 -6.91
N SER A 45 -11.40 -0.37 -7.60
CA SER A 45 -10.69 -0.25 -8.88
C SER A 45 -9.18 -0.49 -8.75
N LEU A 46 -8.57 0.02 -7.66
CA LEU A 46 -7.16 -0.20 -7.36
C LEU A 46 -6.88 -1.66 -7.03
N ALA A 47 -7.78 -2.33 -6.31
CA ALA A 47 -7.66 -3.76 -6.00
C ALA A 47 -7.65 -4.62 -7.27
N TYR A 48 -8.48 -4.28 -8.26
CA TYR A 48 -8.44 -4.91 -9.57
C TYR A 48 -7.06 -4.75 -10.23
N TYR A 49 -6.53 -3.54 -10.28
CA TYR A 49 -5.20 -3.30 -10.87
C TYR A 49 -4.07 -4.00 -10.09
N SER A 50 -4.13 -4.04 -8.76
CA SER A 50 -3.18 -4.78 -7.92
C SER A 50 -3.23 -6.30 -8.20
N GLY A 51 -4.43 -6.86 -8.32
CA GLY A 51 -4.62 -8.28 -8.66
C GLY A 51 -4.04 -8.62 -10.03
N VAL A 52 -4.33 -7.80 -11.05
CA VAL A 52 -3.78 -7.97 -12.41
C VAL A 52 -2.25 -7.82 -12.42
N ALA A 53 -1.69 -6.90 -11.63
CA ALA A 53 -0.25 -6.71 -11.51
C ALA A 53 0.48 -7.88 -10.83
N THR A 54 -0.22 -8.62 -9.97
CA THR A 54 0.40 -9.63 -9.09
C THR A 54 1.09 -10.74 -9.89
N LEU A 55 0.43 -11.29 -10.91
CA LEU A 55 0.99 -12.40 -11.68
C LEU A 55 2.24 -12.01 -12.48
N PRO A 56 2.23 -10.94 -13.31
CA PRO A 56 3.43 -10.53 -14.03
C PRO A 56 4.59 -10.15 -13.10
N VAL A 57 4.31 -9.45 -11.99
CA VAL A 57 5.33 -9.08 -11.00
C VAL A 57 5.92 -10.31 -10.31
N ALA A 58 5.09 -11.29 -9.95
CA ALA A 58 5.56 -12.54 -9.36
C ALA A 58 6.47 -13.33 -10.32
N VAL A 59 6.13 -13.37 -11.61
CA VAL A 59 6.95 -14.01 -12.66
C VAL A 59 8.30 -13.29 -12.78
N LEU A 60 8.31 -11.95 -12.84
CA LEU A 60 9.55 -11.17 -12.91
C LEU A 60 10.41 -11.35 -11.66
N ALA A 61 9.80 -11.36 -10.47
CA ALA A 61 10.50 -11.59 -9.22
C ALA A 61 11.16 -12.98 -9.19
N ALA A 62 10.43 -14.02 -9.62
CA ALA A 62 10.98 -15.37 -9.71
C ALA A 62 12.13 -15.46 -10.73
N ALA A 63 12.01 -14.78 -11.88
CA ALA A 63 13.08 -14.70 -12.86
C ALA A 63 14.34 -14.01 -12.31
N LEU A 64 14.16 -12.89 -11.60
CA LEU A 64 15.25 -12.15 -10.96
C LEU A 64 15.95 -12.98 -9.88
N VAL A 65 15.19 -13.64 -9.00
CA VAL A 65 15.74 -14.51 -7.94
C VAL A 65 16.51 -15.70 -8.54
N THR A 66 16.00 -16.28 -9.62
CA THR A 66 16.64 -17.42 -10.31
C THR A 66 17.89 -16.99 -11.07
N HIS A 67 17.93 -15.76 -11.58
CA HIS A 67 19.13 -15.20 -12.20
C HIS A 67 20.18 -14.73 -11.18
N ALA A 68 19.76 -14.24 -10.01
CA ALA A 68 20.65 -13.65 -9.01
C ALA A 68 21.21 -14.68 -8.00
N GLY A 69 20.52 -15.79 -7.76
CA GLY A 69 21.03 -16.90 -6.96
C GLY A 69 21.33 -18.08 -7.86
N ASP A 70 22.50 -18.72 -7.72
CA ASP A 70 23.00 -19.88 -8.49
C ASP A 70 22.12 -21.16 -8.39
N GLY A 71 20.80 -21.05 -8.58
CA GLY A 71 19.80 -22.10 -8.40
C GLY A 71 19.40 -22.39 -6.94
N VAL A 72 20.25 -22.08 -5.96
CA VAL A 72 20.04 -22.40 -4.53
C VAL A 72 18.91 -21.59 -3.87
N VAL A 73 18.76 -20.31 -4.25
CA VAL A 73 17.70 -19.44 -3.69
C VAL A 73 16.33 -19.85 -4.25
N ALA A 74 16.27 -20.32 -5.50
CA ALA A 74 15.05 -20.78 -6.14
C ALA A 74 14.53 -22.10 -5.52
N SER A 75 15.42 -23.04 -5.19
CA SER A 75 15.03 -24.29 -4.50
C SER A 75 14.61 -24.03 -3.04
N GLY A 76 15.27 -23.11 -2.34
CA GLY A 76 14.85 -22.66 -1.00
C GLY A 76 13.48 -21.98 -0.99
N ALA A 77 13.21 -21.08 -1.94
CA ALA A 77 11.92 -20.39 -2.06
C ALA A 77 10.76 -21.33 -2.46
N VAL A 78 11.01 -22.32 -3.32
CA VAL A 78 10.01 -23.35 -3.67
C VAL A 78 9.72 -24.30 -2.51
N THR A 79 10.69 -24.51 -1.62
CA THR A 79 10.51 -25.35 -0.42
C THR A 79 9.77 -24.58 0.68
N ALA A 80 10.13 -23.32 0.92
CA ALA A 80 9.43 -22.43 1.86
C ALA A 80 8.00 -22.07 1.40
N GLY A 81 7.79 -21.83 0.10
CA GLY A 81 6.45 -21.66 -0.48
C GLY A 81 5.67 -22.97 -0.62
N GLY A 82 6.32 -24.12 -0.38
CA GLY A 82 5.77 -25.46 -0.56
C GLY A 82 4.66 -25.83 0.43
N GLU A 83 4.57 -25.13 1.56
CA GLU A 83 3.50 -25.25 2.56
C GLU A 83 2.33 -24.29 2.31
N LEU A 84 2.58 -23.16 1.63
CA LEU A 84 1.58 -22.14 1.30
C LEU A 84 0.88 -22.42 -0.05
N LEU A 85 1.51 -23.17 -0.94
CA LEU A 85 0.99 -23.50 -2.26
C LEU A 85 0.42 -24.91 -2.31
N THR A 86 -0.79 -25.06 -2.87
CA THR A 86 -1.38 -26.37 -3.13
C THR A 86 -0.47 -27.23 -4.01
N PRO A 87 -0.57 -28.57 -3.96
CA PRO A 87 0.21 -29.46 -4.83
C PRO A 87 0.15 -29.09 -6.32
N ARG A 88 -1.02 -28.62 -6.79
CA ARG A 88 -1.21 -28.10 -8.16
C ARG A 88 -0.47 -26.77 -8.39
N GLY A 89 -0.53 -25.84 -7.44
CA GLY A 89 0.19 -24.57 -7.50
C GLY A 89 1.71 -24.75 -7.55
N ARG A 90 2.25 -25.75 -6.82
CA ARG A 90 3.67 -26.10 -6.87
C ARG A 90 4.12 -26.61 -8.24
N THR A 91 3.34 -27.49 -8.87
CA THR A 91 3.65 -28.03 -10.20
C THR A 91 3.56 -26.94 -11.27
N PHE A 92 2.56 -26.06 -11.18
CA PHE A 92 2.41 -24.89 -12.04
C PHE A 92 3.59 -23.91 -11.88
N LEU A 93 4.01 -23.61 -10.65
CA LEU A 93 5.12 -22.71 -10.37
C LEU A 93 6.45 -23.27 -10.91
N ARG A 94 6.73 -24.57 -10.68
CA ARG A 94 7.94 -25.23 -11.22
C ARG A 94 7.97 -25.25 -12.75
N GLY A 95 6.83 -25.54 -13.38
CA GLY A 95 6.71 -25.48 -14.84
C GLY A 95 6.94 -24.06 -15.37
N SER A 96 6.35 -23.06 -14.71
CA SER A 96 6.51 -21.65 -15.06
C SER A 96 7.96 -21.18 -14.91
N ILE A 97 8.66 -21.52 -13.82
CA ILE A 97 10.08 -21.15 -13.62
C ILE A 97 10.96 -21.80 -14.69
N GLY A 98 10.73 -23.08 -15.00
CA GLY A 98 11.48 -23.80 -16.03
C GLY A 98 11.26 -23.27 -17.46
N ASP A 99 10.06 -22.75 -17.75
CA ASP A 99 9.71 -22.13 -19.02
C ASP A 99 10.18 -20.68 -19.13
N VAL A 100 10.15 -19.92 -18.04
CA VAL A 100 10.61 -18.51 -17.98
C VAL A 100 12.11 -18.42 -18.29
N SER A 101 12.93 -19.32 -17.74
CA SER A 101 14.37 -19.38 -18.03
C SER A 101 14.68 -19.78 -19.49
N ARG A 102 13.76 -20.47 -20.17
CA ARG A 102 13.95 -20.95 -21.56
C ARG A 102 13.32 -20.04 -22.62
N ARG A 103 12.27 -19.29 -22.28
CA ARG A 103 11.49 -18.46 -23.22
C ARG A 103 11.62 -16.98 -22.88
N ARG A 104 12.64 -16.32 -23.42
CA ARG A 104 12.86 -14.86 -23.29
C ARG A 104 11.62 -14.01 -23.61
N GLY A 105 10.75 -14.48 -24.51
CA GLY A 105 9.49 -13.80 -24.85
C GLY A 105 8.49 -13.67 -23.70
N ILE A 106 8.45 -14.63 -22.77
CA ILE A 106 7.55 -14.58 -21.60
C ILE A 106 7.98 -13.45 -20.66
N VAL A 107 9.28 -13.27 -20.44
CA VAL A 107 9.83 -12.19 -19.62
C VAL A 107 9.50 -10.82 -20.21
N VAL A 108 9.57 -10.67 -21.54
CA VAL A 108 9.21 -9.40 -22.21
C VAL A 108 7.72 -9.09 -22.05
N VAL A 109 6.85 -10.08 -22.28
CA VAL A 109 5.39 -9.89 -22.13
C VAL A 109 5.01 -9.64 -20.67
N ALA A 110 5.57 -10.41 -19.72
CA ALA A 110 5.37 -10.18 -18.30
C ALA A 110 5.91 -8.82 -17.86
N GLY A 111 7.07 -8.41 -18.39
CA GLY A 111 7.65 -7.07 -18.21
C GLY A 111 6.70 -5.97 -18.66
N ALA A 112 6.16 -6.09 -19.87
CA ALA A 112 5.21 -5.13 -20.42
C ALA A 112 3.91 -5.06 -19.60
N LEU A 113 3.34 -6.21 -19.24
CA LEU A 113 2.12 -6.29 -18.42
C LEU A 113 2.33 -5.76 -17.00
N ALA A 114 3.47 -6.06 -16.37
CA ALA A 114 3.84 -5.53 -15.06
C ALA A 114 3.95 -4.01 -15.12
N CYS A 115 4.70 -3.49 -16.10
CA CYS A 115 4.86 -2.05 -16.30
C CYS A 115 3.51 -1.36 -16.54
N PHE A 116 2.67 -1.93 -17.41
CA PHE A 116 1.31 -1.44 -17.64
C PHE A 116 0.49 -1.40 -16.35
N SER A 117 0.47 -2.49 -15.59
CA SER A 117 -0.34 -2.58 -14.36
C SER A 117 0.15 -1.63 -13.28
N VAL A 118 1.47 -1.50 -13.11
CA VAL A 118 2.11 -0.52 -12.23
C VAL A 118 1.66 0.88 -12.62
N VAL A 119 1.81 1.28 -13.89
CA VAL A 119 1.39 2.61 -14.37
C VAL A 119 -0.09 2.89 -14.07
N GLN A 120 -0.96 1.89 -14.26
CA GLN A 120 -2.40 2.02 -13.98
C GLN A 120 -2.68 2.18 -12.49
N LEU A 121 -2.01 1.40 -11.63
CA LEU A 121 -2.10 1.52 -10.19
C LEU A 121 -1.70 2.94 -9.72
N PHE A 122 -0.61 3.49 -10.24
CA PHE A 122 -0.18 4.85 -9.90
C PHE A 122 -1.12 5.93 -10.37
N ARG A 123 -1.58 5.83 -11.61
CA ARG A 123 -2.60 6.76 -12.13
C ARG A 123 -3.88 6.68 -11.33
N GLY A 124 -4.23 5.50 -10.80
CA GLY A 124 -5.33 5.33 -9.87
C GLY A 124 -5.06 6.03 -8.53
N LEU A 125 -3.93 5.75 -7.90
CA LEU A 125 -3.54 6.31 -6.60
C LEU A 125 -3.41 7.83 -6.63
N ASP A 126 -2.76 8.39 -7.64
CA ASP A 126 -2.62 9.86 -7.80
C ASP A 126 -3.97 10.55 -7.96
N ARG A 127 -4.90 9.97 -8.73
CA ARG A 127 -6.28 10.48 -8.81
C ARG A 127 -7.01 10.36 -7.48
N ALA A 128 -6.81 9.27 -6.76
CA ALA A 128 -7.44 9.04 -5.48
C ALA A 128 -6.96 10.05 -4.42
N PHE A 129 -5.65 10.29 -4.34
CA PHE A 129 -5.08 11.33 -3.47
C PHE A 129 -5.55 12.72 -3.89
N ALA A 130 -5.58 13.04 -5.19
CA ALA A 130 -6.11 14.31 -5.66
C ALA A 130 -7.59 14.51 -5.27
N ALA A 131 -8.40 13.45 -5.35
CA ALA A 131 -9.81 13.49 -4.93
C ALA A 131 -9.95 13.70 -3.41
N VAL A 132 -9.14 13.01 -2.60
CA VAL A 132 -9.13 13.17 -1.13
C VAL A 132 -8.70 14.56 -0.70
N TYR A 133 -7.71 15.15 -1.38
CA TYR A 133 -7.18 16.49 -1.06
C TYR A 133 -7.93 17.62 -1.78
N GLY A 134 -8.95 17.32 -2.59
CA GLY A 134 -9.79 18.33 -3.26
C GLY A 134 -9.06 19.23 -4.26
N VAL A 135 -7.96 18.76 -4.87
CA VAL A 135 -7.09 19.59 -5.72
C VAL A 135 -6.94 19.07 -7.14
N GLU A 136 -6.87 20.00 -8.10
CA GLU A 136 -6.61 19.68 -9.49
C GLU A 136 -5.11 19.41 -9.79
N LYS A 137 -4.91 18.67 -10.88
CA LYS A 137 -3.70 17.92 -11.27
C LYS A 137 -2.39 18.73 -11.29
N ARG A 138 -1.33 18.16 -10.71
CA ARG A 138 0.09 18.56 -10.90
C ARG A 138 0.60 18.33 -12.33
N GLY A 139 1.69 19.02 -12.70
CA GLY A 139 2.44 18.73 -13.92
C GLY A 139 2.93 17.28 -14.03
N VAL A 140 2.93 16.71 -15.24
CA VAL A 140 3.16 15.27 -15.50
C VAL A 140 4.58 14.83 -15.09
N ARG A 141 5.59 15.67 -15.30
CA ARG A 141 7.01 15.30 -15.08
C ARG A 141 7.39 15.15 -13.61
N SER A 142 6.98 16.10 -12.75
CA SER A 142 7.24 16.01 -11.30
C SER A 142 6.50 14.81 -10.69
N ARG A 143 5.25 14.61 -11.11
CA ARG A 143 4.42 13.47 -10.70
C ARG A 143 5.11 12.13 -10.96
N VAL A 144 5.64 11.91 -12.17
CA VAL A 144 6.31 10.65 -12.52
C VAL A 144 7.54 10.42 -11.65
N ARG A 145 8.40 11.43 -11.44
CA ARG A 145 9.62 11.28 -10.64
C ARG A 145 9.31 10.98 -9.18
N ASP A 146 8.43 11.76 -8.56
CA ASP A 146 8.13 11.63 -7.14
C ASP A 146 7.39 10.31 -6.86
N THR A 147 6.58 9.86 -7.83
CA THR A 147 5.95 8.55 -7.82
C THR A 147 6.95 7.40 -7.95
N LEU A 148 7.88 7.46 -8.91
CA LEU A 148 8.92 6.45 -9.09
C LEU A 148 9.81 6.34 -7.85
N PHE A 149 10.13 7.47 -7.22
CA PHE A 149 10.86 7.51 -5.96
C PHE A 149 10.05 6.81 -4.85
N ALA A 150 8.79 7.18 -4.66
CA ALA A 150 7.94 6.58 -3.64
C ALA A 150 7.75 5.06 -3.85
N LEU A 151 7.67 4.64 -5.11
CA LEU A 151 7.65 3.23 -5.51
C LEU A 151 8.93 2.48 -5.17
N ALA A 152 10.07 3.05 -5.53
CA ALA A 152 11.35 2.42 -5.28
C ALA A 152 11.56 2.24 -3.77
N VAL A 153 11.28 3.29 -2.98
CA VAL A 153 11.43 3.24 -1.53
C VAL A 153 10.38 2.31 -0.89
N GLY A 154 9.13 2.36 -1.33
CA GLY A 154 8.07 1.46 -0.85
C GLY A 154 8.36 0.00 -1.19
N GLY A 155 8.82 -0.28 -2.41
CA GLY A 155 9.24 -1.62 -2.86
C GLY A 155 10.45 -2.15 -2.08
N LEU A 156 11.43 -1.30 -1.79
CA LEU A 156 12.55 -1.64 -0.89
C LEU A 156 12.07 -1.92 0.54
N GLY A 157 11.08 -1.16 1.03
CA GLY A 157 10.44 -1.40 2.32
C GLY A 157 9.77 -2.77 2.38
N VAL A 158 8.98 -3.13 1.36
CA VAL A 158 8.36 -4.46 1.26
C VAL A 158 9.42 -5.57 1.20
N LEU A 159 10.48 -5.39 0.41
CA LEU A 159 11.57 -6.34 0.35
C LEU A 159 12.24 -6.53 1.73
N ALA A 160 12.46 -5.44 2.46
CA ALA A 160 12.99 -5.50 3.82
C ALA A 160 12.05 -6.26 4.79
N VAL A 161 10.72 -6.12 4.67
CA VAL A 161 9.75 -6.93 5.44
C VAL A 161 9.92 -8.41 5.14
N LEU A 162 9.98 -8.78 3.87
CA LEU A 162 10.10 -10.18 3.47
C LEU A 162 11.41 -10.79 3.97
N LEU A 163 12.51 -10.06 3.86
CA LEU A 163 13.82 -10.51 4.37
C LEU A 163 13.82 -10.60 5.90
N ALA A 164 13.24 -9.62 6.60
CA ALA A 164 13.13 -9.64 8.05
C ALA A 164 12.27 -10.82 8.53
N ALA A 165 11.12 -11.05 7.91
CA ALA A 165 10.25 -12.18 8.22
C ALA A 165 10.95 -13.53 7.95
N GLY A 166 11.65 -13.65 6.81
CA GLY A 166 12.44 -14.84 6.48
C GLY A 166 13.58 -15.09 7.46
N ALA A 167 14.29 -14.05 7.87
CA ALA A 167 15.35 -14.16 8.89
C ALA A 167 14.77 -14.54 10.26
N LEU A 168 13.62 -13.97 10.65
CA LEU A 168 12.96 -14.29 11.92
C LEU A 168 12.45 -15.74 11.96
N SER A 169 12.05 -16.29 10.81
CA SER A 169 11.67 -17.70 10.68
C SER A 169 12.82 -18.68 10.99
N LEU A 170 14.08 -18.23 10.96
CA LEU A 170 15.23 -19.07 11.33
C LEU A 170 15.45 -19.12 12.85
N TYR A 171 14.78 -18.27 13.62
CA TYR A 171 14.88 -18.25 15.08
C TYR A 171 13.84 -19.19 15.71
N THR A 172 14.30 -20.06 16.61
CA THR A 172 13.45 -21.05 17.31
C THR A 172 12.68 -20.47 18.51
N ASN A 173 13.01 -19.24 18.96
CA ASN A 173 12.35 -18.62 20.12
C ASN A 173 10.98 -18.05 19.76
N GLU A 174 9.94 -18.87 19.88
CA GLU A 174 8.56 -18.51 19.50
C GLU A 174 8.02 -17.25 20.20
N SER A 175 8.33 -17.07 21.49
CA SER A 175 7.86 -15.90 22.26
C SER A 175 8.42 -14.58 21.72
N LEU A 176 9.70 -14.58 21.32
CA LEU A 176 10.35 -13.38 20.77
C LEU A 176 9.81 -13.08 19.37
N VAL A 177 9.64 -14.11 18.54
CA VAL A 177 9.08 -13.99 17.18
C VAL A 177 7.65 -13.43 17.25
N ARG A 178 6.80 -13.97 18.13
CA ARG A 178 5.41 -13.53 18.29
C ARG A 178 5.29 -12.04 18.67
N ALA A 179 6.22 -11.52 19.46
CA ALA A 179 6.24 -10.10 19.84
C ALA A 179 6.92 -9.21 18.77
N ALA A 180 7.97 -9.70 18.13
CA ALA A 180 8.77 -8.91 17.19
C ALA A 180 8.12 -8.77 15.82
N VAL A 181 7.38 -9.78 15.33
CA VAL A 181 6.75 -9.75 13.99
C VAL A 181 5.77 -8.57 13.85
N PRO A 182 4.77 -8.37 14.72
CA PRO A 182 3.82 -7.27 14.56
C PRO A 182 4.48 -5.89 14.61
N LEU A 183 5.49 -5.74 15.48
CA LEU A 183 6.25 -4.50 15.60
C LEU A 183 7.09 -4.24 14.35
N ALA A 184 7.78 -5.26 13.83
CA ALA A 184 8.54 -5.17 12.59
C ALA A 184 7.62 -4.82 11.41
N VAL A 185 6.48 -5.50 11.29
CA VAL A 185 5.48 -5.20 10.25
C VAL A 185 4.98 -3.76 10.37
N LEU A 186 4.66 -3.28 11.57
CA LEU A 186 4.21 -1.91 11.79
C LEU A 186 5.28 -0.89 11.38
N LEU A 187 6.52 -1.06 11.87
CA LEU A 187 7.62 -0.14 11.58
C LEU A 187 7.97 -0.12 10.09
N LEU A 188 8.08 -1.28 9.47
CA LEU A 188 8.43 -1.38 8.05
C LEU A 188 7.28 -0.92 7.15
N SER A 189 6.03 -1.18 7.52
CA SER A 189 4.88 -0.62 6.80
C SER A 189 4.84 0.90 6.93
N THR A 190 5.18 1.45 8.10
CA THR A 190 5.28 2.90 8.29
C THR A 190 6.37 3.48 7.39
N VAL A 191 7.57 2.92 7.41
CA VAL A 191 8.69 3.37 6.56
C VAL A 191 8.39 3.20 5.07
N GLY A 192 7.74 2.11 4.68
CA GLY A 192 7.39 1.82 3.28
C GLY A 192 6.26 2.68 2.74
N LEU A 193 5.27 3.01 3.57
CA LEU A 193 4.12 3.84 3.17
C LEU A 193 4.42 5.34 3.24
N PHE A 194 5.30 5.79 4.14
CA PHE A 194 5.62 7.21 4.34
C PHE A 194 5.97 7.97 3.04
N PRO A 195 6.84 7.45 2.14
CA PRO A 195 7.15 8.10 0.87
C PRO A 195 5.92 8.31 -0.02
N LEU A 196 4.97 7.37 -0.01
CA LEU A 196 3.73 7.48 -0.78
C LEU A 196 2.88 8.63 -0.26
N PHE A 197 2.71 8.74 1.06
CA PHE A 197 1.97 9.83 1.69
C PHE A 197 2.62 11.20 1.52
N TYR A 198 3.95 11.25 1.32
CA TYR A 198 4.68 12.49 1.08
C TYR A 198 4.68 12.91 -0.41
N ALA A 199 4.78 11.96 -1.34
CA ALA A 199 4.95 12.24 -2.76
C ALA A 199 3.62 12.44 -3.52
N LEU A 200 2.57 11.72 -3.13
CA LEU A 200 1.31 11.68 -3.88
C LEU A 200 0.39 12.90 -3.71
N PRO A 201 0.22 13.53 -2.51
CA PRO A 201 -0.67 14.67 -2.37
C PRO A 201 -0.29 15.78 -3.34
N ALA A 202 -1.24 16.34 -4.10
CA ALA A 202 -0.95 17.38 -5.09
C ALA A 202 -0.63 18.76 -4.47
N THR A 203 -0.81 18.91 -3.16
CA THR A 203 -0.41 20.07 -2.35
C THR A 203 0.95 19.86 -1.67
N PRO A 204 1.69 20.93 -1.36
CA PRO A 204 2.85 20.82 -0.48
C PRO A 204 2.38 20.31 0.89
N VAL A 205 3.04 19.25 1.39
CA VAL A 205 2.78 18.70 2.72
C VAL A 205 4.08 18.61 3.49
N SER A 206 4.03 18.83 4.81
CA SER A 206 5.17 18.64 5.70
C SER A 206 5.30 17.19 6.15
N ARG A 207 6.49 16.82 6.65
CA ARG A 207 6.74 15.46 7.18
C ARG A 207 5.87 15.13 8.39
N ALA A 208 5.53 16.15 9.19
CA ALA A 208 4.68 16.00 10.36
C ALA A 208 3.20 15.80 9.97
N GLU A 209 2.75 16.41 8.86
CA GLU A 209 1.38 16.27 8.36
C GLU A 209 1.07 14.88 7.82
N VAL A 210 2.06 14.18 7.26
CA VAL A 210 1.84 12.88 6.62
C VAL A 210 1.93 11.69 7.58
N LEU A 211 2.57 11.89 8.74
CA LEU A 211 2.85 10.82 9.70
C LEU A 211 1.59 10.20 10.32
N PRO A 212 0.57 10.97 10.77
CA PRO A 212 -0.62 10.40 11.43
C PRO A 212 -1.36 9.40 10.55
N GLY A 213 -1.62 9.76 9.29
CA GLY A 213 -2.29 8.90 8.31
C GLY A 213 -1.43 7.72 7.86
N THR A 214 -0.10 7.89 7.81
CA THR A 214 0.83 6.78 7.58
C THR A 214 0.70 5.75 8.70
N LEU A 215 0.65 6.19 9.96
CA LEU A 215 0.46 5.31 11.12
C LEU A 215 -0.91 4.64 11.11
N VAL A 216 -1.98 5.37 10.77
CA VAL A 216 -3.32 4.78 10.62
C VAL A 216 -3.32 3.65 9.59
N ALA A 217 -2.73 3.89 8.42
CA ALA A 217 -2.62 2.88 7.37
C ALA A 217 -1.74 1.69 7.80
N ALA A 218 -0.61 1.95 8.46
CA ALA A 218 0.30 0.90 8.93
C ALA A 218 -0.33 0.04 10.05
N VAL A 219 -1.04 0.64 11.00
CA VAL A 219 -1.78 -0.08 12.05
C VAL A 219 -2.89 -0.92 11.42
N GLY A 220 -3.68 -0.34 10.51
CA GLY A 220 -4.73 -1.08 9.82
C GLY A 220 -4.19 -2.26 9.02
N TRP A 221 -3.02 -2.09 8.39
CA TRP A 221 -2.33 -3.16 7.67
C TRP A 221 -1.91 -4.29 8.61
N THR A 222 -1.28 -3.95 9.75
CA THR A 222 -0.90 -4.94 10.78
C THR A 222 -2.11 -5.71 11.31
N VAL A 223 -3.22 -5.01 11.59
CA VAL A 223 -4.47 -5.65 12.05
C VAL A 223 -5.04 -6.57 10.98
N THR A 224 -5.09 -6.12 9.72
CA THR A 224 -5.58 -6.94 8.60
C THR A 224 -4.72 -8.20 8.46
N GLY A 225 -3.39 -8.08 8.59
CA GLY A 225 -2.46 -9.21 8.58
C GLY A 225 -2.72 -10.21 9.69
N ALA A 226 -2.95 -9.73 10.92
CA ALA A 226 -3.31 -10.59 12.05
C ALA A 226 -4.64 -11.33 11.81
N VAL A 227 -5.64 -10.65 11.26
CA VAL A 227 -6.94 -11.25 10.91
C VAL A 227 -6.77 -12.32 9.83
N LEU A 228 -5.97 -12.04 8.80
CA LEU A 228 -5.71 -13.01 7.74
C LEU A 228 -4.92 -14.24 8.23
N GLY A 229 -3.96 -14.03 9.14
CA GLY A 229 -3.24 -15.10 9.82
C GLY A 229 -4.20 -16.01 10.60
N ALA A 230 -5.06 -15.42 11.44
CA ALA A 230 -6.07 -16.18 12.18
C ALA A 230 -7.05 -16.93 11.26
N TYR A 231 -7.43 -16.34 10.13
CA TYR A 231 -8.24 -17.01 9.12
C TYR A 231 -7.54 -18.22 8.48
N ALA A 232 -6.24 -18.09 8.19
CA ALA A 232 -5.43 -19.17 7.65
C ALA A 232 -5.28 -20.32 8.66
N ASP A 233 -4.99 -20.00 9.93
CA ASP A 233 -4.86 -20.96 11.02
C ASP A 233 -6.17 -21.75 11.25
N ALA A 234 -7.32 -21.10 11.06
CA ALA A 234 -8.62 -21.75 11.20
C ALA A 234 -8.96 -22.74 10.06
N GLY A 235 -8.19 -22.76 8.97
CA GLY A 235 -8.39 -23.67 7.83
C GLY A 235 -9.66 -23.44 7.01
N VAL A 236 -10.40 -22.36 7.28
CA VAL A 236 -11.76 -22.10 6.75
C VAL A 236 -11.75 -21.77 5.24
N GLY A 237 -10.67 -21.19 4.72
CA GLY A 237 -10.64 -20.65 3.36
C GLY A 237 -10.39 -21.62 2.22
N VAL A 238 -9.69 -22.72 2.49
CA VAL A 238 -9.30 -23.69 1.44
C VAL A 238 -10.40 -24.74 1.24
N GLY A 239 -11.22 -25.01 2.26
CA GLY A 239 -12.19 -26.11 2.26
C GLY A 239 -13.44 -25.88 1.40
N ILE A 240 -13.95 -24.65 1.30
CA ILE A 240 -15.28 -24.39 0.68
C ILE A 240 -15.14 -24.02 -0.81
N TYR A 241 -14.16 -23.19 -1.17
CA TYR A 241 -14.00 -22.64 -2.53
C TYR A 241 -12.67 -23.02 -3.19
N GLY A 242 -11.82 -23.82 -2.53
CA GLY A 242 -10.52 -24.23 -3.06
C GLY A 242 -9.65 -23.05 -3.50
N SER A 243 -9.01 -23.17 -4.67
CA SER A 243 -8.16 -22.11 -5.23
C SER A 243 -8.91 -20.80 -5.54
N PHE A 244 -10.22 -20.85 -5.79
CA PHE A 244 -11.02 -19.63 -5.97
C PHE A 244 -11.19 -18.85 -4.67
N GLY A 245 -11.27 -19.53 -3.53
CA GLY A 245 -11.30 -18.89 -2.21
C GLY A 245 -10.05 -18.04 -1.95
N GLY A 246 -8.87 -18.57 -2.31
CA GLY A 246 -7.62 -17.82 -2.21
C GLY A 246 -7.59 -16.56 -3.07
N LEU A 247 -8.13 -16.61 -4.29
CA LEU A 247 -8.22 -15.44 -5.16
C LEU A 247 -9.17 -14.37 -4.57
N LEU A 248 -10.33 -14.78 -4.05
CA LEU A 248 -11.29 -13.86 -3.42
C LEU A 248 -10.68 -13.17 -2.20
N VAL A 249 -10.01 -13.94 -1.35
CA VAL A 249 -9.29 -13.43 -0.17
C VAL A 249 -8.18 -12.46 -0.58
N LEU A 250 -7.42 -12.77 -1.64
CA LEU A 250 -6.37 -11.89 -2.16
C LEU A 250 -6.94 -10.56 -2.68
N VAL A 251 -8.06 -10.60 -3.43
CA VAL A 251 -8.71 -9.37 -3.91
C VAL A 251 -9.28 -8.55 -2.75
N ALA A 252 -9.90 -9.20 -1.76
CA ALA A 252 -10.39 -8.54 -0.55
C ALA A 252 -9.24 -7.91 0.26
N TRP A 253 -8.09 -8.58 0.32
CA TRP A 253 -6.88 -8.04 0.93
C TRP A 253 -6.39 -6.78 0.21
N PHE A 254 -6.30 -6.81 -1.12
CA PHE A 254 -5.92 -5.61 -1.89
C PHE A 254 -6.93 -4.48 -1.74
N TYR A 255 -8.23 -4.80 -1.67
CA TYR A 255 -9.25 -3.81 -1.38
C TYR A 255 -9.04 -3.15 -0.02
N ALA A 256 -8.85 -3.94 1.04
CA ALA A 256 -8.59 -3.44 2.39
C ALA A 256 -7.32 -2.57 2.42
N ALA A 257 -6.23 -3.04 1.79
CA ALA A 257 -4.98 -2.31 1.69
C ALA A 257 -5.13 -0.93 1.04
N ASN A 258 -5.77 -0.87 -0.13
CA ASN A 258 -5.98 0.39 -0.83
C ASN A 258 -6.93 1.31 -0.04
N LEU A 259 -7.97 0.76 0.59
CA LEU A 259 -8.87 1.54 1.44
C LEU A 259 -8.15 2.15 2.64
N LEU A 260 -7.27 1.40 3.30
CA LEU A 260 -6.45 1.89 4.42
C LEU A 260 -5.54 3.04 4.00
N VAL A 261 -4.94 2.97 2.81
CA VAL A 261 -4.15 4.08 2.26
C VAL A 261 -5.01 5.32 2.06
N LEU A 262 -6.23 5.18 1.52
CA LEU A 262 -7.14 6.31 1.31
C LEU A 262 -7.67 6.90 2.63
N VAL A 263 -7.96 6.06 3.62
CA VAL A 263 -8.33 6.49 4.97
C VAL A 263 -7.17 7.22 5.64
N GLY A 264 -5.93 6.73 5.49
CA GLY A 264 -4.74 7.45 5.93
C GLY A 264 -4.59 8.80 5.23
N ALA A 265 -4.86 8.87 3.93
CA ALA A 265 -4.74 10.12 3.16
C ALA A 265 -5.77 11.15 3.62
N ALA A 266 -7.01 10.70 3.84
CA ALA A 266 -8.08 11.52 4.39
C ALA A 266 -7.76 11.99 5.81
N THR A 267 -7.13 11.13 6.62
CA THR A 267 -6.67 11.49 7.97
C THR A 267 -5.63 12.61 7.92
N ASN A 268 -4.64 12.51 7.03
CA ASN A 268 -3.66 13.57 6.83
C ASN A 268 -4.31 14.87 6.33
N ALA A 269 -5.19 14.78 5.34
CA ALA A 269 -5.86 15.94 4.76
C ALA A 269 -6.72 16.70 5.79
N VAL A 270 -7.49 15.98 6.61
CA VAL A 270 -8.31 16.56 7.69
C VAL A 270 -7.44 17.18 8.80
N LEU A 271 -6.41 16.47 9.27
CA LEU A 271 -5.56 16.96 10.36
C LEU A 271 -4.69 18.15 9.94
N ALA A 272 -4.30 18.22 8.66
CA ALA A 272 -3.58 19.35 8.09
C ALA A 272 -4.49 20.51 7.67
N GLY A 273 -5.82 20.37 7.78
CA GLY A 273 -6.77 21.41 7.40
C GLY A 273 -6.89 21.64 5.89
N HIS A 274 -6.60 20.62 5.08
CA HIS A 274 -6.80 20.68 3.63
C HIS A 274 -8.26 20.42 3.21
N VAL A 275 -9.06 19.76 4.07
CA VAL A 275 -10.49 19.43 3.86
C VAL A 275 -11.28 19.39 5.16
#